data_AF-A0A9D7R1G6-F1
#
_entry.id   AF-A0A9D7R1G6-F1
#
_cell.length_a   1.000
_cell.length_b   1.000
_cell.length_c   1.000
_cell.angle_alpha   90.00
_cell.angle_beta   90.00
_cell.angle_gamma   90.00
#
_symmetry.space_group_name_H-M   'P 1'
#
loop_
_entity.id
_entity.type
_entity.pdbx_description
1 polymer ?
#
loop_
_entity_poly.entity_id
_entity_poly.type
_entity_poly.pdbx_seq_one_letter_code
_entity_poly.pdbx_strand_id
1 'polypeptide(L)' 'MKPVHDKVAKEAFVVGNTYNVSLRGKPLYAAEVVKFHGGCWATVRVTKPLSDETAQMYSPGAEFDIKVAEYDYC' A
#
# COMPACT_ATOMS: atom_id res chain seq x y z
N MET A 1 20.31 8.80 -19.91
CA MET A 1 19.66 9.11 -18.62
C MET A 1 18.77 7.92 -18.27
N LYS A 2 19.17 7.07 -17.33
CA LYS A 2 18.33 5.93 -16.89
C LYS A 2 17.16 6.53 -16.10
N PRO A 3 15.90 6.14 -16.34
CA PRO A 3 14.82 6.61 -15.50
C PRO A 3 15.09 6.11 -14.08
N VAL A 4 15.35 7.05 -13.17
CA VAL A 4 15.42 6.78 -11.74
C VAL A 4 14.00 6.40 -11.35
N HIS A 5 13.73 5.10 -11.38
CA HIS A 5 12.57 4.53 -10.72
C HIS A 5 12.95 4.51 -9.24
N ASP A 6 12.61 5.57 -8.51
CA ASP A 6 12.45 5.52 -7.05
C ASP A 6 11.23 4.62 -6.75
N LYS A 7 11.34 3.35 -7.13
CA LYS A 7 10.48 2.29 -6.60
C LYS A 7 10.91 2.18 -5.16
N VAL A 8 10.07 2.69 -4.27
CA VAL A 8 10.11 2.55 -2.82
C VAL A 8 11.00 1.38 -2.44
N ALA A 9 12.17 1.68 -1.88
CA ALA A 9 13.15 0.67 -1.54
C ALA A 9 12.46 -0.39 -0.69
N LYS A 10 12.66 -1.68 -1.00
CA LYS A 10 12.03 -2.81 -0.28
C LYS A 10 12.19 -2.73 1.24
N GLU A 11 13.15 -1.95 1.72
CA GLU A 11 13.45 -1.65 3.12
C GLU A 11 12.35 -0.82 3.83
N ALA A 12 11.48 -0.13 3.08
CA ALA A 12 10.46 0.74 3.67
C ALA A 12 9.18 -0.02 4.11
N PHE A 13 8.94 -1.23 3.61
CA PHE A 13 7.74 -2.02 3.93
C PHE A 13 7.99 -2.96 5.10
N VAL A 14 7.62 -2.51 6.30
CA VAL A 14 7.80 -3.27 7.55
C VAL A 14 6.48 -3.96 7.91
N VAL A 15 6.51 -5.28 8.09
CA VAL A 15 5.35 -6.04 8.58
C VAL A 15 4.94 -5.52 9.96
N GLY A 16 3.64 -5.28 10.15
CA GLY A 16 3.06 -4.68 11.36
C GLY A 16 2.98 -3.15 11.35
N ASN A 17 3.63 -2.47 10.38
CA ASN A 17 3.47 -1.02 10.24
C ASN A 17 2.26 -0.67 9.36
N THR A 18 1.65 0.46 9.66
CA THR A 18 0.58 1.06 8.84
C THR A 18 1.14 2.15 7.94
N TYR A 19 0.71 2.15 6.67
CA TYR A 19 1.09 3.13 5.66
C TYR A 19 -0.14 3.70 4.98
N ASN A 20 -0.06 4.96 4.53
CA ASN A 20 -1.07 5.53 3.66
C ASN A 20 -0.76 5.11 2.22
N VAL A 21 -1.63 4.29 1.63
CA VAL A 21 -1.50 3.78 0.27
C VAL A 21 -2.15 4.75 -0.70
N SER A 22 -1.38 5.18 -1.69
CA SER A 22 -1.83 6.01 -2.80
C SER A 22 -1.51 5.35 -4.13
N LEU A 23 -2.29 5.64 -5.17
CA LEU A 23 -2.04 5.15 -6.52
C LEU A 23 -1.99 6.34 -7.47
N ARG A 24 -0.83 6.59 -8.09
CA ARG A 24 -0.62 7.70 -9.03
C ARG A 24 -0.97 9.05 -8.40
N GLY A 25 -0.56 9.25 -7.15
CA GLY A 25 -0.85 10.47 -6.39
C GLY A 25 -2.28 10.59 -5.84
N LYS A 26 -3.16 9.59 -6.06
CA LYS A 26 -4.49 9.56 -5.45
C LYS A 26 -4.48 8.74 -4.16
N PRO A 27 -4.78 9.32 -2.98
CA PRO A 27 -4.85 8.57 -1.73
C PRO A 27 -6.04 7.61 -1.76
N LEU A 28 -5.81 6.36 -1.35
CA LEU A 28 -6.81 5.31 -1.37
C LEU A 28 -7.25 4.94 0.04
N TYR A 29 -6.35 4.36 0.82
CA TYR A 29 -6.62 3.81 2.14
C TYR A 29 -5.33 3.78 2.97
N ALA A 30 -5.46 3.79 4.30
CA ALA A 30 -4.39 3.38 5.19
C ALA A 30 -4.48 1.87 5.40
N ALA A 31 -3.34 1.17 5.38
CA ALA A 31 -3.29 -0.26 5.62
C ALA A 31 -2.05 -0.70 6.37
N GLU A 32 -2.23 -1.72 7.21
CA GLU A 32 -1.15 -2.43 7.89
C GLU A 32 -0.57 -3.50 6.97
N VAL A 33 0.76 -3.64 6.94
CA VAL A 33 1.41 -4.72 6.22
C VAL A 33 1.34 -6.00 7.05
N VAL A 34 0.57 -6.98 6.59
CA VAL A 34 0.38 -8.26 7.31
C VAL A 34 1.49 -9.24 6.97
N LYS A 35 1.90 -9.29 5.69
CA LYS A 35 2.88 -10.26 5.21
C LYS A 35 3.59 -9.78 3.96
N PHE A 36 4.89 -10.07 3.84
CA PHE A 36 5.64 -9.89 2.61
C PHE A 36 5.90 -11.25 1.95
N HIS A 37 5.58 -11.39 0.66
CA HIS A 37 5.70 -12.67 -0.06
C HIS A 37 6.98 -12.78 -0.90
N GLY A 38 7.75 -11.69 -1.03
CA GLY A 38 8.83 -11.59 -2.00
C GLY A 38 8.32 -11.08 -3.36
N GLY A 39 9.23 -10.83 -4.31
CA GLY A 39 8.83 -10.39 -5.66
C GLY A 39 8.08 -9.05 -5.74
N CYS A 40 8.16 -8.22 -4.70
CA CYS A 40 7.39 -6.97 -4.53
C CYS A 40 5.89 -7.16 -4.29
N TRP A 41 5.47 -8.30 -3.71
CA TRP A 41 4.08 -8.51 -3.28
C TRP A 41 3.97 -8.55 -1.76
N ALA A 42 2.89 -7.97 -1.24
CA ALA A 42 2.57 -7.96 0.19
C ALA A 42 1.07 -8.11 0.42
N THR A 43 0.68 -8.82 1.48
CA THR A 43 -0.68 -8.76 2.03
C THR A 43 -0.79 -7.56 2.93
N VAL A 44 -1.83 -6.76 2.73
CA VAL A 44 -2.14 -5.61 3.57
C VAL A 44 -3.54 -5.74 4.15
N ARG A 45 -3.75 -5.15 5.34
CA ARG A 45 -5.04 -5.05 6.00
C ARG A 45 -5.47 -3.60 6.07
N VAL A 46 -6.59 -3.25 5.45
CA VAL A 46 -7.11 -1.88 5.49
C VAL A 46 -7.44 -1.49 6.92
N THR A 47 -6.86 -0.40 7.40
CA THR A 47 -7.20 0.18 8.70
C THR A 47 -8.30 1.22 8.55
N LYS A 48 -8.22 2.07 7.50
CA LYS A 48 -9.29 3.02 7.14
C LYS A 48 -9.19 3.47 5.68
N PRO A 49 -10.31 3.81 5.03
CA PRO A 49 -10.29 4.56 3.78
C PRO A 49 -9.79 6.01 4.02
N LEU A 50 -9.16 6.60 3.00
CA LEU A 50 -8.65 7.99 3.08
C LEU A 50 -9.61 9.03 2.49
N SER A 51 -10.72 8.61 1.89
CA SER A 51 -11.78 9.49 1.38
C SER A 51 -13.14 8.79 1.36
N ASP A 52 -14.24 9.55 1.32
CA ASP A 52 -15.60 8.99 1.19
C ASP A 52 -15.82 8.21 -0.10
N GLU A 53 -15.15 8.62 -1.19
CA GLU A 53 -15.18 7.90 -2.46
C GLU A 53 -14.54 6.51 -2.33
N THR A 54 -13.43 6.41 -1.60
CA THR A 54 -12.70 5.17 -1.41
C THR A 54 -13.31 4.28 -0.32
N ALA A 55 -14.13 4.84 0.57
CA ALA A 55 -14.84 4.10 1.60
C ALA A 55 -15.82 3.05 1.04
N GLN A 56 -16.35 3.26 -0.17
CA GLN A 56 -17.21 2.27 -0.84
C GLN A 56 -16.44 1.06 -1.37
N MET A 57 -15.13 1.20 -1.57
CA MET A 57 -14.25 0.17 -2.16
C MET A 57 -13.36 -0.51 -1.14
N TYR A 58 -12.95 0.20 -0.08
CA TYR A 58 -12.00 -0.28 0.91
C TYR A 58 -12.60 -0.24 2.31
N SER A 59 -13.08 -1.40 2.75
CA SER A 59 -13.65 -1.57 4.09
C SER A 59 -12.55 -1.81 5.13
N PRO A 60 -12.61 -1.15 6.31
CA PRO A 60 -11.73 -1.47 7.43
C PRO A 60 -11.76 -2.97 7.77
N GLY A 61 -10.59 -3.56 7.97
CA GLY A 61 -10.40 -4.98 8.24
C GLY A 61 -10.28 -5.86 7.00
N ALA A 62 -10.54 -5.35 5.79
CA ALA A 62 -10.35 -6.11 4.56
C ALA A 62 -8.86 -6.41 4.34
N GLU A 63 -8.56 -7.65 3.95
CA GLU A 63 -7.21 -8.14 3.67
C GLU A 63 -7.09 -8.57 2.22
N PHE A 64 -6.04 -8.11 1.54
CA PHE A 64 -5.76 -8.49 0.16
C PHE A 64 -4.29 -8.27 -0.19
N ASP A 65 -3.86 -8.93 -1.27
CA ASP A 65 -2.50 -8.81 -1.79
C ASP A 65 -2.38 -7.61 -2.74
N ILE A 66 -1.32 -6.83 -2.56
CA ILE A 66 -0.95 -5.73 -3.44
C ILE A 66 0.44 -5.95 -4.02
N LYS A 67 0.62 -5.48 -5.25
CA LYS A 67 1.94 -5.36 -5.84
C LYS A 67 2.56 -4.05 -5.38
N VAL A 68 3.44 -4.15 -4.40
CA VAL A 68 4.01 -3.02 -3.66
C VAL A 68 4.57 -1.95 -4.60
N ALA A 69 5.22 -2.38 -5.68
CA ALA A 69 5.87 -1.50 -6.66
C ALA A 69 4.91 -0.67 -7.54
N GLU A 70 3.59 -0.86 -7.46
CA GLU A 70 2.59 -0.10 -8.22
C GLU A 70 1.96 1.05 -7.43
N TYR A 71 2.21 1.13 -6.13
CA TYR A 71 1.61 2.12 -5.25
C TYR A 71 2.68 3.01 -4.60
N ASP A 72 2.22 4.18 -4.18
CA ASP A 72 2.98 5.16 -3.40
C ASP A 72 2.62 5.02 -1.92
N TYR A 73 3.60 5.22 -1.03
CA TYR A 73 3.43 5.09 0.42
C TYR A 73 4.07 6.26 1.14
N CYS A 74 3.36 6.80 2.14
CA CYS A 74 3.83 7.85 3.03
C CYS A 74 3.40 7.61 4.48
#